data_AF-A0A258ZIM3-F1
#
_entry.id   AF-A0A258ZIM3-F1
#
_cell.length_a   1.000
_cell.length_b   1.000
_cell.length_c   1.000
_cell.angle_alpha   90.00
_cell.angle_beta   90.00
_cell.angle_gamma   90.00
#
_symmetry.space_group_name_H-M   'P 1'
#
loop_
_entity.id
_entity.type
_entity.pdbx_description
1 polymer ?
#
loop_
_entity_poly.entity_id
_entity_poly.type
_entity_poly.pdbx_seq_one_letter_code
_entity_poly.pdbx_strand_id
1 'polypeptide(L)'
;MLIKKAFSVLPRAIIFQLLECVFDLKLPDILQKGKSMNMKWLVCSLLLLASTAVLQGCATSIATQLAPNGGDFYYKPVLTDEILAIGKPDAALLKQMDLSDTIAFIGKENTYMLYLGGEELEQISRLKLDGKRMTIASAQSLYLKDKQIWGQIELNYDGNKGISAEEMAELKMGGFEPDQHPKKKGYFRTTIRIEGVVYPAIKIPNEQLSKLQVQRKFALYNPREASPPILQKVLQVPVIATGVAVDIMLAPVYLGVGGVVVLGAAVGGVAR
;
A
#
# COMPACT_ATOMS: atom_id res chain seq x y z
N MET A 1 11.11 -17.62 27.94
CA MET A 1 11.88 -17.02 29.05
C MET A 1 12.92 -16.01 28.51
N LEU A 2 12.49 -15.00 27.72
CA LEU A 2 13.42 -14.05 27.06
C LEU A 2 12.91 -12.59 26.99
N ILE A 3 11.84 -12.23 27.69
CA ILE A 3 11.27 -10.86 27.66
C ILE A 3 11.58 -10.05 28.93
N LYS A 4 12.12 -10.67 29.99
CA LYS A 4 12.42 -9.96 31.25
C LYS A 4 13.72 -9.14 31.25
N LYS A 5 14.52 -9.13 30.18
CA LYS A 5 15.85 -8.47 30.16
C LYS A 5 15.95 -7.17 29.34
N ALA A 6 14.92 -6.75 28.62
CA ALA A 6 15.00 -5.58 27.75
C ALA A 6 14.69 -4.23 28.43
N PHE A 7 14.16 -4.22 29.68
CA PHE A 7 13.74 -2.98 30.35
C PHE A 7 14.62 -2.55 31.53
N SER A 8 15.76 -3.20 31.80
CA SER A 8 16.63 -2.87 32.94
C SER A 8 17.85 -2.00 32.59
N VAL A 9 17.96 -1.50 31.36
CA VAL A 9 19.17 -0.77 30.90
C VAL A 9 18.81 0.49 30.10
N LEU A 10 17.87 1.29 30.60
CA LEU A 10 17.89 2.71 30.28
C LEU A 10 18.38 3.47 31.52
N PRO A 11 19.56 4.10 31.49
CA PRO A 11 20.01 4.98 32.57
C PRO A 11 18.96 6.07 32.77
N ARG A 12 18.56 6.32 34.02
CA ARG A 12 17.66 7.45 34.39
C ARG A 12 18.11 8.79 33.78
N ALA A 13 19.41 8.93 33.48
CA ALA A 13 20.00 10.08 32.81
C ALA A 13 19.50 10.28 31.36
N ILE A 14 19.22 9.22 30.60
CA ILE A 14 18.78 9.33 29.20
C ILE A 14 17.32 9.80 29.11
N ILE A 15 16.48 9.40 30.07
CA ILE A 15 15.09 9.89 30.17
C ILE A 15 15.07 11.39 30.51
N PHE A 16 15.97 11.84 31.39
CA PHE A 16 16.12 13.26 31.70
C PHE A 16 16.67 14.07 30.51
N GLN A 17 17.66 13.55 29.77
CA GLN A 17 18.17 14.22 28.57
C GLN A 17 17.15 14.29 27.43
N LEU A 18 16.31 13.27 27.23
CA LEU A 18 15.24 13.32 26.23
C LEU A 18 14.14 14.33 26.59
N LEU A 19 13.88 14.54 27.88
CA LEU A 19 12.95 15.56 28.36
C LEU A 19 13.51 16.99 28.18
N GLU A 20 14.80 17.20 28.39
CA GLU A 20 15.46 18.49 28.12
C GLU A 20 15.62 18.78 26.63
N CYS A 21 15.82 17.75 25.79
CA CYS A 21 16.06 17.96 24.36
C CYS A 21 14.79 18.22 23.54
N VAL A 22 13.62 17.75 24.00
CA VAL A 22 12.32 17.93 23.30
C VAL A 22 11.59 19.19 23.77
N PHE A 23 11.83 19.62 25.01
CA PHE A 23 11.20 20.81 25.58
C PHE A 23 12.28 21.82 25.94
N ASP A 24 12.71 22.62 24.97
CA ASP A 24 13.50 23.84 25.20
C ASP A 24 12.61 24.91 25.88
N LEU A 25 12.01 24.54 27.00
CA LEU A 25 11.19 25.37 27.87
C LEU A 25 12.13 25.89 28.95
N LYS A 26 12.68 27.08 28.73
CA LYS A 26 13.08 27.94 29.85
C LYS A 26 11.85 28.18 30.72
N LEU A 27 11.68 27.34 31.74
CA LEU A 27 10.65 27.54 32.74
C LEU A 27 10.83 28.94 33.32
N PRO A 28 9.82 29.83 33.24
CA PRO A 28 9.95 31.19 33.72
C PRO A 28 10.27 31.19 35.22
N ASP A 29 11.08 32.14 35.66
CA ASP A 29 11.58 32.33 37.04
C ASP A 29 10.49 32.46 38.13
N ILE A 30 9.22 32.37 37.74
CA ILE A 30 8.03 32.35 38.58
C ILE A 30 7.97 31.09 39.49
N LEU A 31 8.76 30.04 39.22
CA LEU A 31 8.77 28.79 40.01
C LEU A 31 9.83 28.69 41.11
N GLN A 32 10.62 29.74 41.36
CA GLN A 32 11.69 29.70 42.37
C GLN A 32 11.34 30.32 43.74
N LYS A 33 10.25 31.08 43.88
CA LYS A 33 9.87 31.67 45.18
C LYS A 33 8.59 31.10 45.76
N GLY A 34 8.76 30.13 46.66
CA GLY A 34 7.85 29.91 47.79
C GLY A 34 6.70 28.91 47.58
N LYS A 35 6.70 27.88 48.43
CA LYS A 35 5.55 27.05 48.84
C LYS A 35 4.54 26.67 47.73
N SER A 36 4.88 25.64 46.97
CA SER A 36 4.04 24.44 46.94
C SER A 36 4.77 23.36 46.16
N MET A 37 5.41 22.45 46.88
CA MET A 37 5.95 21.21 46.29
C MET A 37 4.85 20.50 45.47
N ASN A 38 3.59 20.64 45.89
CA ASN A 38 2.39 20.13 45.22
C ASN A 38 2.19 20.67 43.78
N MET A 39 2.55 21.92 43.48
CA MET A 39 2.28 22.48 42.14
C MET A 39 3.27 21.97 41.09
N LYS A 40 4.52 21.71 41.47
CA LYS A 40 5.52 21.07 40.58
C LYS A 40 5.15 19.62 40.26
N TRP A 41 4.69 18.87 41.26
CA TRP A 41 4.17 17.51 41.09
C TRP A 41 2.90 17.46 40.24
N LEU A 42 2.00 18.44 40.41
CA LEU A 42 0.80 18.56 39.61
C LEU A 42 1.12 18.83 38.13
N VAL A 43 2.05 19.75 37.84
CA VAL A 43 2.48 20.05 36.46
C VAL A 43 3.19 18.86 35.82
N CYS A 44 4.09 18.17 36.54
CA CYS A 44 4.71 16.94 36.03
C CYS A 44 3.69 15.83 35.76
N SER A 45 2.68 15.67 36.64
CA SER A 45 1.63 14.66 36.46
C SER A 45 0.73 14.98 35.27
N LEU A 46 0.41 16.26 35.05
CA LEU A 46 -0.35 16.71 33.88
C LEU A 46 0.43 16.53 32.57
N LEU A 47 1.74 16.80 32.57
CA LEU A 47 2.61 16.55 31.40
C LEU A 47 2.78 15.06 31.11
N LEU A 48 2.89 14.21 32.15
CA LEU A 48 2.87 12.75 32.00
C LEU A 48 1.53 12.26 31.44
N LEU A 49 0.40 12.76 31.94
CA LEU A 49 -0.94 12.43 31.43
C LEU A 49 -1.13 12.88 29.97
N ALA A 50 -0.68 14.09 29.63
CA ALA A 50 -0.76 14.62 28.27
C ALA A 50 0.12 13.81 27.29
N SER A 51 1.34 13.45 27.69
CA SER A 51 2.23 12.62 26.86
C SER A 51 1.70 11.19 26.68
N THR A 52 1.06 10.60 27.69
CA THR A 52 0.35 9.31 27.52
C THR A 52 -0.84 9.42 26.56
N ALA A 53 -1.59 10.52 26.60
CA ALA A 53 -2.72 10.75 25.69
C ALA A 53 -2.28 10.88 24.23
N VAL A 54 -1.18 11.58 23.97
CA VAL A 54 -0.62 11.74 22.61
C VAL A 54 -0.08 10.41 22.07
N LEU A 55 0.60 9.62 22.91
CA LEU A 55 1.10 8.29 22.51
C LEU A 55 -0.04 7.27 22.26
N GLN A 56 -1.15 7.38 22.98
CA GLN A 56 -2.31 6.49 22.83
C GLN A 56 -3.16 6.80 21.60
N GLY A 57 -3.32 8.09 21.25
CA GLY A 57 -3.94 8.48 19.98
C GLY A 57 -3.23 7.89 18.75
N CYS A 58 -1.91 7.69 18.81
CA CYS A 58 -1.16 7.00 17.77
C CYS A 58 -1.47 5.50 17.72
N ALA A 59 -1.61 4.83 18.87
CA ALA A 59 -1.89 3.39 18.92
C ALA A 59 -3.30 3.06 18.37
N THR A 60 -4.31 3.85 18.72
CA THR A 60 -5.68 3.68 18.24
C THR A 60 -5.82 4.04 16.75
N SER A 61 -5.10 5.06 16.28
CA SER A 61 -4.98 5.38 14.84
C SER A 61 -4.29 4.26 14.05
N ILE A 62 -3.19 3.70 14.57
CA ILE A 62 -2.53 2.54 13.95
C ILE A 62 -3.45 1.32 13.96
N ALA A 63 -4.19 1.07 15.04
CA ALA A 63 -5.15 -0.04 15.11
C ALA A 63 -6.33 0.12 14.14
N THR A 64 -6.81 1.34 13.91
CA THR A 64 -7.85 1.62 12.92
C THR A 64 -7.33 1.58 11.48
N GLN A 65 -6.07 1.96 11.25
CA GLN A 65 -5.41 1.79 9.94
C GLN A 65 -5.06 0.32 9.63
N LEU A 66 -4.76 -0.48 10.67
CA LEU A 66 -4.45 -1.91 10.55
C LEU A 66 -5.70 -2.80 10.58
N ALA A 67 -6.85 -2.28 11.03
CA ALA A 67 -8.12 -2.97 10.88
C ALA A 67 -8.44 -3.04 9.37
N PRO A 68 -8.39 -4.23 8.74
CA PRO A 68 -8.83 -4.35 7.38
C PRO A 68 -10.33 -4.09 7.39
N ASN A 69 -10.77 -3.01 6.76
CA ASN A 69 -12.12 -2.98 6.23
C ASN A 69 -12.22 -4.20 5.30
N GLY A 70 -12.96 -5.24 5.70
CA GLY A 70 -13.03 -6.52 4.97
C GLY A 70 -13.46 -6.38 3.50
N GLY A 71 -14.00 -5.21 3.11
CA GLY A 71 -14.23 -4.85 1.71
C GLY A 71 -12.95 -4.61 0.91
N ASP A 72 -11.94 -3.92 1.44
CA ASP A 72 -10.78 -3.44 0.67
C ASP A 72 -9.73 -4.52 0.38
N PHE A 73 -9.77 -5.67 1.07
CA PHE A 73 -8.78 -6.74 0.93
C PHE A 73 -8.67 -7.30 -0.50
N TYR A 74 -9.80 -7.36 -1.22
CA TYR A 74 -9.86 -7.84 -2.60
C TYR A 74 -9.72 -6.72 -3.64
N TYR A 75 -9.96 -5.48 -3.23
CA TYR A 75 -9.98 -4.32 -4.12
C TYR A 75 -8.69 -3.52 -4.10
N LYS A 76 -7.87 -3.70 -3.06
CA LYS A 76 -6.54 -3.10 -2.96
C LYS A 76 -5.52 -3.98 -3.72
N PRO A 77 -4.68 -3.38 -4.58
CA PRO A 77 -3.63 -4.13 -5.25
C PRO A 77 -2.62 -4.68 -4.23
N VAL A 78 -2.28 -5.96 -4.37
CA VAL A 78 -1.25 -6.66 -3.60
C VAL A 78 0.13 -6.32 -4.14
N LEU A 79 0.23 -6.21 -5.47
CA LEU A 79 1.44 -5.85 -6.18
C LEU A 79 1.09 -4.91 -7.33
N THR A 80 1.88 -3.86 -7.51
CA THR A 80 1.84 -3.00 -8.69
C THR A 80 3.22 -3.04 -9.33
N ASP A 81 3.29 -3.28 -10.62
CA ASP A 81 4.57 -3.33 -11.34
C ASP A 81 4.43 -2.67 -12.73
N GLU A 82 5.57 -2.42 -13.37
CA GLU A 82 5.72 -1.81 -14.68
C GLU A 82 6.39 -2.82 -15.61
N ILE A 83 5.70 -3.23 -16.67
CA ILE A 83 6.30 -4.11 -17.70
C ILE A 83 7.30 -3.27 -18.49
N LEU A 84 8.56 -3.72 -18.50
CA LEU A 84 9.67 -3.10 -19.20
C LEU A 84 9.92 -3.76 -20.56
N ALA A 85 9.91 -5.09 -20.59
CA ALA A 85 10.19 -5.87 -21.79
C ALA A 85 9.45 -7.21 -21.82
N ILE A 86 9.28 -7.74 -23.02
CA ILE A 86 8.77 -9.09 -23.28
C ILE A 86 9.88 -9.86 -23.98
N GLY A 87 10.15 -11.09 -23.53
CA GLY A 87 11.20 -11.93 -24.09
C GLY A 87 10.88 -13.41 -24.00
N LYS A 88 11.62 -14.21 -24.76
CA LYS A 88 11.59 -15.68 -24.65
C LYS A 88 12.76 -16.15 -23.78
N PRO A 89 12.51 -17.00 -22.78
CA PRO A 89 13.59 -17.64 -22.02
C PRO A 89 14.42 -18.51 -22.96
N ASP A 90 15.71 -18.62 -22.71
CA ASP A 90 16.56 -19.52 -23.48
C ASP A 90 16.22 -21.00 -23.19
N ALA A 91 16.68 -21.89 -24.07
CA ALA A 91 16.42 -23.32 -23.95
C ALA A 91 17.02 -23.95 -22.68
N ALA A 92 18.03 -23.33 -22.07
CA ALA A 92 18.63 -23.81 -20.83
C ALA A 92 17.72 -23.49 -19.63
N LEU A 93 17.18 -22.27 -19.57
CA LEU A 93 16.26 -21.81 -18.55
C LEU A 93 14.92 -22.54 -18.64
N LEU A 94 14.39 -22.75 -19.85
CA LEU A 94 13.19 -23.57 -20.08
C LEU A 94 13.36 -25.00 -19.53
N LYS A 95 14.51 -25.64 -19.80
CA LYS A 95 14.82 -26.98 -19.29
C LYS A 95 14.96 -27.04 -17.77
N GLN A 96 15.51 -25.99 -17.15
CA GLN A 96 15.63 -25.92 -15.68
C GLN A 96 14.27 -25.76 -15.00
N MET A 97 13.30 -25.15 -15.69
CA MET A 97 11.98 -24.85 -15.16
C MET A 97 10.92 -25.89 -15.51
N ASP A 98 11.27 -26.89 -16.35
CA ASP A 98 10.34 -27.89 -16.88
C ASP A 98 9.11 -27.25 -17.57
N LEU A 99 9.34 -26.14 -18.28
CA LEU A 99 8.31 -25.43 -19.02
C LEU A 99 8.63 -25.44 -20.51
N SER A 100 7.64 -25.78 -21.34
CA SER A 100 7.67 -25.58 -22.79
C SER A 100 6.94 -24.28 -23.16
N ASP A 101 7.48 -23.52 -24.10
CA ASP A 101 6.82 -22.36 -24.73
C ASP A 101 6.31 -21.29 -23.74
N THR A 102 7.19 -20.85 -22.85
CA THR A 102 6.91 -19.76 -21.90
C THR A 102 7.37 -18.42 -22.43
N ILE A 103 6.60 -17.36 -22.19
CA ILE A 103 7.01 -15.98 -22.43
C ILE A 103 7.35 -15.32 -21.09
N ALA A 104 8.48 -14.63 -21.02
CA ALA A 104 8.92 -13.86 -19.87
C ALA A 104 8.55 -12.39 -20.04
N PHE A 105 7.78 -11.83 -19.12
CA PHE A 105 7.63 -10.39 -18.97
C PHE A 105 8.57 -9.90 -17.89
N ILE A 106 9.46 -9.01 -18.27
CA ILE A 106 10.40 -8.41 -17.34
C ILE A 106 9.74 -7.14 -16.82
N GLY A 107 9.24 -7.23 -15.59
CA GLY A 107 8.81 -6.08 -14.81
C GLY A 107 9.99 -5.36 -14.20
N LYS A 108 9.70 -4.21 -13.58
CA LYS A 108 10.70 -3.40 -12.88
C LYS A 108 11.10 -4.03 -11.56
N GLU A 109 10.14 -4.61 -10.85
CA GLU A 109 10.37 -5.25 -9.55
C GLU A 109 10.40 -6.78 -9.65
N ASN A 110 9.66 -7.37 -10.60
CA ASN A 110 9.52 -8.82 -10.74
C ASN A 110 9.60 -9.28 -12.20
N THR A 111 9.87 -10.55 -12.41
CA THR A 111 9.79 -11.21 -13.72
C THR A 111 8.64 -12.21 -13.72
N TYR A 112 7.81 -12.17 -14.74
CA TYR A 112 6.59 -12.96 -14.85
C TYR A 112 6.74 -13.96 -15.99
N MET A 113 6.77 -15.24 -15.64
CA MET A 113 6.91 -16.34 -16.58
C MET A 113 5.52 -16.87 -16.89
N LEU A 114 4.99 -16.53 -18.07
CA LEU A 114 3.64 -16.88 -18.50
C LEU A 114 3.65 -18.18 -19.31
N TYR A 115 3.01 -19.21 -18.76
CA TYR A 115 2.78 -20.47 -19.45
C TYR A 115 1.45 -20.47 -20.23
N LEU A 116 0.55 -19.51 -19.96
CA LEU A 116 -0.66 -19.26 -20.74
C LEU A 116 -0.81 -17.75 -20.99
N GLY A 117 -1.29 -17.38 -22.17
CA GLY A 117 -1.56 -15.98 -22.54
C GLY A 117 -0.33 -15.20 -23.00
N GLY A 118 0.87 -15.77 -22.83
CA GLY A 118 2.13 -15.14 -23.18
C GLY A 118 2.29 -14.94 -24.69
N GLU A 119 1.95 -15.96 -25.48
CA GLU A 119 2.08 -15.92 -26.94
C GLU A 119 1.10 -14.94 -27.57
N GLU A 120 -0.14 -14.88 -27.07
CA GLU A 120 -1.15 -13.93 -27.53
C GLU A 120 -0.72 -12.48 -27.26
N LEU A 121 -0.12 -12.22 -26.09
CA LEU A 121 0.43 -10.92 -25.76
C LEU A 121 1.67 -10.58 -26.59
N GLU A 122 2.54 -11.56 -26.85
CA GLU A 122 3.67 -11.39 -27.77
C GLU A 122 3.18 -11.04 -29.18
N GLN A 123 2.16 -11.74 -29.68
CA GLN A 123 1.55 -11.47 -30.98
C GLN A 123 0.99 -10.04 -31.04
N ILE A 124 0.24 -9.62 -30.02
CA ILE A 124 -0.30 -8.25 -29.95
C ILE A 124 0.81 -7.20 -29.92
N SER A 125 1.93 -7.47 -29.22
CA SER A 125 3.06 -6.55 -29.16
C SER A 125 3.75 -6.33 -30.51
N ARG A 126 3.56 -7.25 -31.46
CA ARG A 126 4.12 -7.19 -32.83
C ARG A 126 3.18 -6.51 -33.83
N LEU A 127 1.92 -6.26 -33.46
CA LEU A 127 0.96 -5.59 -34.32
C LEU A 127 1.38 -4.14 -34.57
N LYS A 128 1.04 -3.62 -35.75
CA LYS A 128 1.36 -2.23 -36.14
C LYS A 128 0.31 -1.24 -35.61
N LEU A 129 0.00 -1.33 -34.33
CA LEU A 129 -0.96 -0.46 -33.64
C LEU A 129 -0.23 0.64 -32.88
N ASP A 130 -0.83 1.83 -32.80
CA ASP A 130 -0.29 2.90 -31.96
C ASP A 130 -0.44 2.52 -30.48
N GLY A 131 0.69 2.16 -29.86
CA GLY A 131 0.75 1.86 -28.44
C GLY A 131 0.13 2.96 -27.58
N LYS A 132 0.24 4.25 -27.91
CA LYS A 132 -0.31 5.32 -27.06
C LYS A 132 -1.83 5.27 -26.92
N ARG A 133 -2.52 4.66 -27.89
CA ARG A 133 -3.99 4.44 -27.88
C ARG A 133 -4.39 3.15 -27.17
N MET A 134 -3.42 2.31 -26.82
CA MET A 134 -3.63 1.05 -26.12
C MET A 134 -3.46 1.22 -24.62
N THR A 135 -4.40 0.67 -23.86
CA THR A 135 -4.41 0.71 -22.40
C THR A 135 -4.77 -0.67 -21.85
N ILE A 136 -4.15 -1.05 -20.74
CA ILE A 136 -4.60 -2.21 -19.97
C ILE A 136 -5.78 -1.73 -19.14
N ALA A 137 -6.94 -2.34 -19.33
CA ALA A 137 -8.08 -2.08 -18.47
C ALA A 137 -7.71 -2.54 -17.05
N SER A 138 -7.72 -1.60 -16.11
CA SER A 138 -7.49 -1.89 -14.70
C SER A 138 -8.74 -2.54 -14.09
N ALA A 139 -9.10 -3.72 -14.58
CA ALA A 139 -10.09 -4.56 -13.95
C ALA A 139 -9.40 -5.47 -12.94
N GLN A 140 -10.08 -5.77 -11.83
CA GLN A 140 -9.65 -6.72 -10.80
C GLN A 140 -9.77 -8.15 -11.33
N SER A 141 -9.01 -8.44 -12.37
CA SER A 141 -9.08 -9.67 -13.13
C SER A 141 -7.76 -10.42 -13.11
N LEU A 142 -6.71 -9.83 -12.53
CA LEU A 142 -5.40 -10.46 -12.32
C LEU A 142 -5.16 -10.73 -10.85
N TYR A 143 -4.86 -11.98 -10.53
CA TYR A 143 -4.68 -12.43 -9.17
C TYR A 143 -3.25 -12.85 -8.92
N LEU A 144 -2.81 -12.66 -7.68
CA LEU A 144 -1.54 -13.17 -7.17
C LEU A 144 -1.80 -13.93 -5.87
N LYS A 145 -1.28 -15.16 -5.79
CA LYS A 145 -1.20 -15.92 -4.54
C LYS A 145 0.12 -16.67 -4.50
N ASP A 146 0.85 -16.48 -3.41
CA ASP A 146 2.20 -17.00 -3.22
C ASP A 146 3.15 -16.51 -4.32
N LYS A 147 3.32 -17.29 -5.38
CA LYS A 147 4.10 -16.93 -6.58
C LYS A 147 3.34 -17.18 -7.88
N GLN A 148 2.11 -17.65 -7.81
CA GLN A 148 1.30 -17.92 -8.99
C GLN A 148 0.48 -16.70 -9.36
N ILE A 149 0.45 -16.39 -10.64
CA ILE A 149 -0.43 -15.39 -11.22
C ILE A 149 -1.39 -16.06 -12.17
N TRP A 150 -2.63 -15.61 -12.13
CA TRP A 150 -3.65 -16.06 -13.08
C TRP A 150 -4.73 -15.00 -13.22
N GLY A 151 -5.46 -15.04 -14.31
CA GLY A 151 -6.53 -14.09 -14.54
C GLY A 151 -6.75 -13.75 -15.99
N GLN A 152 -7.28 -12.56 -16.21
CA GLN A 152 -7.51 -12.00 -17.53
C GLN A 152 -6.91 -10.59 -17.64
N ILE A 153 -6.10 -10.36 -18.67
CA ILE A 153 -5.71 -9.01 -19.09
C ILE A 153 -6.71 -8.55 -20.12
N GLU A 154 -7.39 -7.45 -19.84
CA GLU A 154 -8.20 -6.75 -20.84
C GLU A 154 -7.36 -5.63 -21.46
N LEU A 155 -7.20 -5.65 -22.78
CA LEU A 155 -6.56 -4.59 -23.53
C LEU A 155 -7.61 -3.79 -24.27
N ASN A 156 -7.59 -2.47 -24.08
CA ASN A 156 -8.48 -1.52 -24.74
C ASN A 156 -7.68 -0.66 -25.71
N TYR A 157 -8.19 -0.50 -26.93
CA TYR A 157 -7.67 0.37 -27.97
C TYR A 157 -8.67 1.50 -28.25
N ASP A 158 -8.21 2.75 -28.15
CA ASP A 158 -9.01 3.95 -28.41
C ASP A 158 -9.14 4.23 -29.92
N GLY A 159 -10.28 3.90 -30.51
CA GLY A 159 -10.61 4.17 -31.91
C GLY A 159 -11.24 5.54 -32.19
N ASN A 160 -11.41 6.42 -31.20
CA ASN A 160 -12.20 7.65 -31.37
C ASN A 160 -11.60 8.66 -32.34
N LYS A 161 -10.30 8.57 -32.64
CA LYS A 161 -9.62 9.41 -33.64
C LYS A 161 -9.80 8.92 -35.08
N GLY A 162 -10.69 7.95 -35.30
CA GLY A 162 -10.79 7.20 -36.54
C GLY A 162 -9.83 6.01 -36.55
N ILE A 163 -10.18 5.02 -37.35
CA ILE A 163 -9.39 3.80 -37.55
C ILE A 163 -9.23 3.61 -39.05
N SER A 164 -7.99 3.54 -39.52
CA SER A 164 -7.71 3.23 -40.92
C SER A 164 -8.08 1.78 -41.25
N ALA A 165 -8.25 1.45 -42.53
CA ALA A 165 -8.50 0.07 -42.94
C ALA A 165 -7.36 -0.89 -42.51
N GLU A 166 -6.12 -0.39 -42.51
CA GLU A 166 -4.93 -1.11 -42.07
C GLU A 166 -4.95 -1.37 -40.56
N GLU A 167 -5.24 -0.34 -39.75
CA GLU A 167 -5.39 -0.50 -38.29
C GLU A 167 -6.53 -1.45 -37.94
N MET A 168 -7.63 -1.41 -38.69
CA MET A 168 -8.75 -2.33 -38.49
C MET A 168 -8.37 -3.79 -38.76
N ALA A 169 -7.53 -4.03 -39.77
CA ALA A 169 -7.01 -5.36 -40.06
C ALA A 169 -6.10 -5.87 -38.92
N GLU A 170 -5.20 -5.01 -38.43
CA GLU A 170 -4.32 -5.31 -37.29
C GLU A 170 -5.12 -5.60 -36.01
N LEU A 171 -6.16 -4.80 -35.72
CA LEU A 171 -7.06 -5.05 -34.58
C LEU A 171 -7.75 -6.40 -34.68
N LYS A 172 -8.28 -6.77 -35.85
CA LYS A 172 -8.88 -8.09 -36.06
C LYS A 172 -7.88 -9.23 -35.91
N MET A 173 -6.65 -9.07 -36.42
CA MET A 173 -5.58 -10.06 -36.25
C MET A 173 -5.20 -10.25 -34.78
N GLY A 174 -5.26 -9.18 -33.98
CA GLY A 174 -5.06 -9.22 -32.52
C GLY A 174 -6.26 -9.69 -31.71
N GLY A 175 -7.36 -10.10 -32.35
CA GLY A 175 -8.57 -10.54 -31.66
C GLY A 175 -9.30 -9.41 -30.92
N PHE A 176 -9.15 -8.16 -31.37
CA PHE A 176 -9.89 -7.03 -30.83
C PHE A 176 -11.30 -6.95 -31.42
N GLU A 177 -12.29 -6.81 -30.55
CA GLU A 177 -13.69 -6.63 -30.90
C GLU A 177 -14.18 -5.23 -30.51
N PRO A 178 -15.11 -4.61 -31.26
CA PRO A 178 -15.72 -3.36 -30.85
C PRO A 178 -16.38 -3.49 -29.47
N ASP A 179 -16.12 -2.53 -28.58
CA ASP A 179 -16.76 -2.48 -27.27
C ASP A 179 -18.27 -2.23 -27.47
N GLN A 180 -19.07 -3.15 -26.90
CA GLN A 180 -20.53 -3.09 -26.99
C GLN A 180 -21.14 -2.11 -25.98
N HIS A 181 -20.33 -1.50 -25.10
CA HIS A 181 -20.85 -0.62 -24.07
C HIS A 181 -21.34 0.70 -24.68
N PRO A 182 -22.60 1.13 -24.42
CA PRO A 182 -23.21 2.28 -25.11
C PRO A 182 -22.49 3.62 -24.88
N LYS A 183 -21.69 3.72 -23.80
CA LYS A 183 -20.86 4.88 -23.47
C LYS A 183 -19.44 4.83 -24.04
N LYS A 184 -19.00 3.69 -24.58
CA LYS A 184 -17.64 3.46 -25.12
C LYS A 184 -17.68 3.14 -26.62
N LYS A 185 -18.53 3.85 -27.37
CA LYS A 185 -18.54 3.74 -28.84
C LYS A 185 -17.15 4.11 -29.38
N GLY A 186 -16.63 3.31 -30.30
CA GLY A 186 -15.32 3.54 -30.92
C GLY A 186 -14.14 2.92 -30.17
N TYR A 187 -14.34 2.28 -29.02
CA TYR A 187 -13.28 1.48 -28.38
C TYR A 187 -13.29 0.05 -28.90
N PHE A 188 -12.12 -0.58 -28.88
CA PHE A 188 -11.94 -1.98 -29.22
C PHE A 188 -11.30 -2.67 -28.03
N ARG A 189 -11.74 -3.88 -27.73
CA ARG A 189 -11.27 -4.64 -26.58
C ARG A 189 -10.86 -6.05 -26.98
N THR A 190 -9.85 -6.57 -26.32
CA THR A 190 -9.55 -8.01 -26.32
C THR A 190 -9.23 -8.45 -24.91
N THR A 191 -9.51 -9.71 -24.60
CA THR A 191 -9.29 -10.29 -23.28
C THR A 191 -8.43 -11.51 -23.43
N ILE A 192 -7.30 -11.51 -22.74
CA ILE A 192 -6.33 -12.60 -22.79
C ILE A 192 -6.27 -13.23 -21.42
N ARG A 193 -6.55 -14.53 -21.35
CA ARG A 193 -6.37 -15.29 -20.12
C ARG A 193 -4.87 -15.51 -19.91
N ILE A 194 -4.37 -15.12 -18.75
CA ILE A 194 -2.98 -15.32 -18.39
C ILE A 194 -2.88 -16.30 -17.23
N GLU A 195 -1.83 -17.10 -17.26
CA GLU A 195 -1.41 -17.91 -16.12
C GLU A 195 0.12 -18.03 -16.13
N GLY A 196 0.73 -17.91 -14.95
CA GLY A 196 2.17 -17.76 -14.84
C GLY A 196 2.72 -17.86 -13.42
N VAL A 197 4.03 -17.69 -13.31
CA VAL A 197 4.77 -17.67 -12.05
C VAL A 197 5.62 -16.41 -11.95
N VAL A 198 5.70 -15.84 -10.75
CA VAL A 198 6.50 -14.66 -10.43
C VAL A 198 7.86 -15.07 -9.89
N TYR A 199 8.90 -14.48 -10.48
CA TYR A 199 10.29 -14.60 -10.10
C TYR A 199 10.87 -13.23 -9.74
N PRO A 200 11.99 -13.18 -8.98
CA PRO A 200 12.72 -11.93 -8.75
C PRO A 200 13.10 -11.25 -10.08
N ALA A 201 13.16 -9.91 -10.08
CA ALA A 201 13.57 -9.16 -11.27
C ALA A 201 14.92 -9.62 -11.84
N ILE A 202 14.93 -9.89 -13.15
CA ILE A 202 16.15 -10.03 -13.92
C ILE A 202 16.77 -8.64 -14.09
N LYS A 203 18.06 -8.50 -13.78
CA LYS A 203 18.79 -7.24 -13.95
C LYS A 203 19.00 -6.96 -15.44
N ILE A 204 18.30 -5.96 -15.95
CA ILE A 204 18.55 -5.42 -17.30
C ILE A 204 19.65 -4.34 -17.22
N PRO A 205 20.71 -4.40 -18.05
CA PRO A 205 21.69 -3.33 -18.14
C PRO A 205 21.06 -1.98 -18.53
N ASN A 206 21.53 -0.88 -17.93
CA ASN A 206 20.98 0.47 -18.15
C ASN A 206 20.96 0.90 -19.63
N GLU A 207 21.92 0.43 -20.42
CA GLU A 207 22.02 0.70 -21.86
C GLU A 207 20.88 0.08 -22.69
N GLN A 208 20.26 -0.99 -22.19
CA GLN A 208 19.11 -1.62 -22.82
C GLN A 208 17.80 -1.00 -22.33
N LEU A 209 17.74 -0.59 -21.05
CA LEU A 209 16.60 0.11 -20.46
C LEU A 209 16.24 1.39 -21.21
N SER A 210 17.23 2.17 -21.65
CA SER A 210 17.00 3.41 -22.40
C SER A 210 16.39 3.19 -23.79
N LYS A 211 16.43 1.96 -24.32
CA LYS A 211 15.84 1.59 -25.61
C LYS A 211 14.40 1.08 -25.48
N LEU A 212 13.92 0.81 -24.26
CA LEU A 212 12.56 0.34 -24.00
C LEU A 212 11.60 1.53 -23.99
N GLN A 213 10.80 1.65 -25.06
CA GLN A 213 10.02 2.86 -25.35
C GLN A 213 8.68 2.94 -24.61
N VAL A 214 8.14 1.82 -24.09
CA VAL A 214 6.78 1.78 -23.55
C VAL A 214 6.74 0.99 -22.25
N GLN A 215 6.40 1.69 -21.16
CA GLN A 215 6.19 1.10 -19.85
C GLN A 215 4.68 1.01 -19.59
N ARG A 216 4.21 -0.17 -19.19
CA ARG A 216 2.79 -0.39 -18.86
C ARG A 216 2.66 -0.79 -17.41
N LYS A 217 1.94 0.03 -16.66
CA LYS A 217 1.55 -0.27 -15.28
C LYS A 217 0.45 -1.32 -15.27
N PHE A 218 0.57 -2.27 -14.37
CA PHE A 218 -0.50 -3.21 -14.06
C PHE A 218 -0.49 -3.51 -12.56
N ALA A 219 -1.61 -4.07 -12.10
CA ALA A 219 -1.83 -4.40 -10.70
C ALA A 219 -2.34 -5.83 -10.56
N LEU A 220 -1.91 -6.50 -9.51
CA LEU A 220 -2.36 -7.83 -9.11
C LEU A 220 -3.12 -7.74 -7.80
N TYR A 221 -4.17 -8.55 -7.65
CA TYR A 221 -5.10 -8.49 -6.53
C TYR A 221 -5.16 -9.83 -5.79
N ASN A 222 -5.69 -9.83 -4.57
CA ASN A 222 -5.98 -11.07 -3.87
C ASN A 222 -7.15 -11.79 -4.56
N PRO A 223 -7.08 -13.11 -4.76
CA PRO A 223 -8.24 -13.86 -5.25
C PRO A 223 -9.36 -13.84 -4.20
N ARG A 224 -10.62 -13.98 -4.64
CA ARG A 224 -11.79 -13.99 -3.74
C ARG A 224 -11.78 -15.12 -2.72
N GLU A 225 -11.03 -16.18 -2.99
CA GLU A 225 -10.83 -17.33 -2.12
C GLU A 225 -9.74 -17.10 -1.06
N ALA A 226 -8.94 -16.03 -1.18
CA ALA A 226 -7.96 -15.69 -0.18
C ALA A 226 -8.66 -15.21 1.10
N SER A 227 -8.27 -15.79 2.23
CA SER A 227 -8.74 -15.30 3.52
C SER A 227 -7.98 -14.03 3.89
N PRO A 228 -8.67 -12.95 4.31
CA PRO A 228 -7.97 -11.79 4.87
C PRO A 228 -7.15 -12.23 6.08
N PRO A 229 -5.99 -11.60 6.34
CA PRO A 229 -5.19 -11.91 7.52
C PRO A 229 -6.08 -11.76 8.76
N ILE A 230 -6.28 -12.87 9.48
CA ILE A 230 -7.22 -12.93 10.60
C ILE A 230 -6.74 -11.96 11.69
N LEU A 231 -7.55 -10.95 11.97
CA LEU A 231 -7.34 -9.90 12.97
C LEU A 231 -7.01 -10.45 14.37
N GLN A 232 -7.37 -11.71 14.66
CA GLN A 232 -7.01 -12.38 15.91
C GLN A 232 -5.49 -12.36 16.19
N LYS A 233 -4.61 -12.42 15.18
CA LYS A 233 -3.16 -12.31 15.43
C LYS A 233 -2.70 -10.88 15.75
N VAL A 234 -3.42 -9.86 15.31
CA VAL A 234 -3.09 -8.45 15.56
C VAL A 234 -3.74 -7.95 16.86
N LEU A 235 -4.99 -8.34 17.14
CA LEU A 235 -5.67 -8.11 18.42
C LEU A 235 -5.06 -8.91 19.58
N GLN A 236 -4.36 -10.01 19.31
CA GLN A 236 -3.57 -10.73 20.33
C GLN A 236 -2.31 -9.99 20.76
N VAL A 237 -1.95 -8.86 20.12
CA VAL A 237 -0.91 -8.00 20.66
C VAL A 237 -1.52 -7.26 21.85
N PRO A 238 -1.15 -7.59 23.11
CA PRO A 238 -1.80 -7.03 24.30
C PRO A 238 -1.74 -5.50 24.32
N VAL A 239 -0.77 -4.91 23.65
CA VAL A 239 -0.61 -3.45 23.53
C VAL A 239 -1.83 -2.77 22.90
N ILE A 240 -2.47 -3.37 21.89
CA ILE A 240 -3.61 -2.75 21.19
C ILE A 240 -4.89 -2.86 22.03
N ALA A 241 -5.19 -4.04 22.57
CA ALA A 241 -6.35 -4.23 23.44
C ALA A 241 -6.25 -3.39 24.72
N THR A 242 -5.05 -3.28 25.30
CA THR A 242 -4.81 -2.43 26.46
C THR A 242 -4.91 -0.95 26.09
N GLY A 243 -4.40 -0.54 24.91
CA GLY A 243 -4.52 0.83 24.42
C GLY A 243 -5.97 1.27 24.25
N VAL A 244 -6.81 0.46 23.60
CA VAL A 244 -8.23 0.75 23.40
C VAL A 244 -9.01 0.77 24.73
N ALA A 245 -8.73 -0.18 25.63
CA ALA A 245 -9.39 -0.22 26.94
C ALA A 245 -9.03 1.01 27.80
N VAL A 246 -7.77 1.45 27.74
CA VAL A 246 -7.32 2.65 28.45
C VAL A 246 -7.91 3.91 27.85
N ASP A 247 -8.03 4.01 26.51
CA ASP A 247 -8.70 5.13 25.85
C ASP A 247 -10.16 5.25 26.27
N ILE A 248 -10.91 4.14 26.34
CA ILE A 248 -12.29 4.13 26.82
C ILE A 248 -12.38 4.55 28.30
N MET A 249 -11.45 4.08 29.14
CA MET A 249 -11.42 4.44 30.56
C MET A 249 -11.01 5.89 30.82
N LEU A 250 -10.14 6.46 29.98
CA LEU A 250 -9.66 7.84 30.11
C LEU A 250 -10.51 8.87 29.36
N ALA A 251 -11.38 8.45 28.43
CA ALA A 251 -12.30 9.34 27.71
C ALA A 251 -13.11 10.28 28.64
N PRO A 252 -13.67 9.84 29.78
CA PRO A 252 -14.35 10.74 30.73
C PRO A 252 -13.41 11.76 31.36
N VAL A 253 -12.15 11.39 31.59
CA VAL A 253 -11.11 12.29 32.14
C VAL A 253 -10.73 13.33 31.10
N TYR A 254 -10.56 12.95 29.84
CA TYR A 254 -10.27 13.89 28.75
C TYR A 254 -11.42 14.87 28.50
N LEU A 255 -12.67 14.40 28.54
CA LEU A 255 -13.85 15.26 28.43
C LEU A 255 -13.99 16.18 29.65
N GLY A 256 -13.70 15.68 30.85
CA GLY A 256 -13.71 16.48 32.08
C GLY A 256 -12.64 17.57 32.10
N VAL A 257 -11.39 17.23 31.75
CA VAL A 257 -10.28 18.19 31.68
C VAL A 257 -10.48 19.20 30.54
N GLY A 258 -10.93 18.75 29.37
CA GLY A 258 -11.29 19.64 28.26
C GLY A 258 -12.40 20.61 28.63
N GLY A 259 -13.44 20.13 29.32
CA GLY A 259 -14.52 20.98 29.85
C GLY A 259 -14.02 22.02 30.87
N VAL A 260 -13.12 21.63 31.77
CA VAL A 260 -12.52 22.55 32.76
C VAL A 260 -11.62 23.60 32.11
N VAL A 261 -10.85 23.24 31.08
CA VAL A 261 -10.00 24.18 30.33
C VAL A 261 -10.84 25.16 29.52
N VAL A 262 -11.91 24.70 28.86
CA VAL A 262 -12.84 25.56 28.12
C VAL A 262 -13.62 26.49 29.05
N LEU A 263 -14.11 25.99 30.19
CA LEU A 263 -14.75 26.82 31.21
C LEU A 263 -13.78 27.83 31.84
N GLY A 264 -12.53 27.43 32.11
CA GLY A 264 -11.48 28.31 32.61
C GLY A 264 -11.12 29.43 31.62
N ALA A 265 -11.06 29.13 30.32
CA ALA A 265 -10.85 30.11 29.27
C ALA A 265 -12.04 31.06 29.10
N ALA A 266 -13.27 30.53 29.21
CA ALA A 266 -14.50 31.34 29.16
C ALA A 266 -14.62 32.29 30.35
N VAL A 267 -14.26 31.86 31.57
CA VAL A 267 -14.29 32.71 32.77
C VAL A 267 -13.12 33.71 32.79
N GLY A 268 -11.94 33.33 32.29
CA GLY A 268 -10.78 34.24 32.16
C GLY A 268 -10.93 35.30 31.05
N GLY A 269 -11.72 35.03 30.02
CA GLY A 269 -12.04 35.99 28.94
C GLY A 269 -13.05 37.07 29.32
N VAL A 270 -13.83 36.87 30.39
CA VAL A 270 -14.81 37.85 30.91
C VAL A 270 -14.17 38.83 31.91
N ALA A 271 -12.94 38.57 32.36
CA ALA A 271 -12.20 39.41 33.30
C ALA A 271 -11.17 40.36 32.64
N ARG A 272 -11.33 40.66 31.34
CA ARG A 272 -10.57 41.70 30.63
C ARG A 272 -11.48 42.78 30.07
#